data_AF-A0A6G0QU38-F1
#
_entry.id   AF-A0A6G0QU38-F1
#
_cell.length_a   1.000
_cell.length_b   1.000
_cell.length_c   1.000
_cell.angle_alpha   90.00
_cell.angle_beta   90.00
_cell.angle_gamma   90.00
#
_symmetry.space_group_name_H-M   'P 1'
#
loop_
_entity.id
_entity.type
_entity.pdbx_description
1 polymer ?
#
loop_
_entity_poly.entity_id
_entity_poly.type
_entity_poly.pdbx_seq_one_letter_code
_entity_poly.pdbx_strand_id
1 'polypeptide(L)'
;MRNQARSHYYANPKMTYELMADWCAREFGRGRPARSTISQILRTPLQDCANPDTMRLRQGAHPEMEAELFAEIAAQASTMSVTDIIDLDLEQKPAISDGVDRGQGKRGDVEATQVEQGIAFVVELEQMGLETEKFKAQQMEFQSLMQRHTSVLNMTIEEHQLDMTAFELKIEKHGLDKDDVEMKNAQHQQDTAALKMKIEGHHQDLCVLKMQLEQQSRYITSLDTVPSGIVQHQDIAALQQHALETKALKQDIAALQEQHAQETKALKQDIAALAQMHAHDIATFKKSYVLQAQDIATITKSYVLQAQEMSTMKELHKKANSSLSGTDSAIEAVRDELKKKDKILLGIRDVVNALIQSKN
;
A
#
# COMPACT_ATOMS: atom_id res chain seq x y z
N MET A 1 16.81 -19.74 -0.93
CA MET A 1 18.04 -19.10 -0.36
C MET A 1 18.40 -19.57 1.07
N ARG A 2 17.65 -19.20 2.13
CA ARG A 2 18.12 -19.41 3.53
C ARG A 2 18.33 -20.89 3.90
N ASN A 3 17.45 -21.78 3.47
CA ASN A 3 17.56 -23.22 3.75
C ASN A 3 18.72 -23.88 2.97
N GLN A 4 18.91 -23.52 1.69
CA GLN A 4 20.04 -23.98 0.87
C GLN A 4 21.39 -23.52 1.46
N ALA A 5 21.46 -22.28 1.95
CA ALA A 5 22.65 -21.77 2.61
C ALA A 5 23.03 -22.57 3.87
N ARG A 6 22.04 -22.94 4.70
CA ARG A 6 22.29 -23.78 5.88
C ARG A 6 22.78 -25.17 5.51
N SER A 7 22.11 -25.81 4.55
CA SER A 7 22.50 -27.14 4.06
C SER A 7 23.95 -27.15 3.58
N HIS A 8 24.33 -26.13 2.80
CA HIS A 8 25.70 -25.99 2.29
C HIS A 8 26.73 -25.72 3.40
N TYR A 9 26.38 -24.99 4.47
CA TYR A 9 27.26 -24.77 5.62
C TYR A 9 27.48 -26.05 6.43
N TYR A 10 26.42 -26.80 6.74
CA TYR A 10 26.51 -28.03 7.51
C TYR A 10 27.15 -29.19 6.73
N ALA A 11 27.02 -29.20 5.40
CA ALA A 11 27.70 -30.17 4.53
C ALA A 11 29.22 -29.94 4.44
N ASN A 12 29.74 -28.76 4.85
CA ASN A 12 31.14 -28.38 4.71
C ASN A 12 31.76 -27.97 6.05
N PRO A 13 32.39 -28.89 6.80
CA PRO A 13 32.91 -28.64 8.15
C PRO A 13 34.01 -27.58 8.28
N LYS A 14 34.63 -27.16 7.16
CA LYS A 14 35.68 -26.13 7.11
C LYS A 14 35.17 -24.76 6.63
N MET A 15 33.86 -24.61 6.44
CA MET A 15 33.27 -23.39 5.91
C MET A 15 33.32 -22.25 6.94
N THR A 16 34.02 -21.17 6.61
CA THR A 16 34.01 -19.93 7.43
C THR A 16 32.85 -19.03 7.00
N TYR A 17 32.47 -18.09 7.87
CA TYR A 17 31.41 -17.10 7.56
C TYR A 17 31.70 -16.26 6.31
N GLU A 18 32.98 -16.00 6.00
CA GLU A 18 33.39 -15.22 4.83
C GLU A 18 33.26 -16.02 3.54
N LEU A 19 33.69 -17.29 3.55
CA LEU A 19 33.50 -18.20 2.43
C LEU A 19 32.01 -18.46 2.15
N MET A 20 31.20 -18.46 3.21
CA MET A 20 29.75 -18.58 3.11
C MET A 20 29.09 -17.34 2.49
N ALA A 21 29.60 -16.14 2.79
CA ALA A 21 29.14 -14.91 2.16
C ALA A 21 29.49 -14.88 0.67
N ASP A 22 30.70 -15.32 0.30
CA ASP A 22 31.17 -15.38 -1.08
C ASP A 22 30.44 -16.46 -1.89
N TRP A 23 30.06 -17.57 -1.25
CA TRP A 23 29.19 -18.57 -1.86
C TRP A 23 27.78 -18.02 -2.11
N CYS A 24 27.16 -17.37 -1.11
CA CYS A 24 25.84 -16.76 -1.27
C CYS A 24 25.80 -15.69 -2.38
N ALA A 25 26.87 -14.90 -2.52
CA ALA A 25 26.98 -13.88 -3.56
C ALA A 25 27.02 -14.50 -4.98
N ARG A 26 27.73 -15.63 -5.13
CA ARG A 26 27.84 -16.35 -6.40
C ARG A 26 26.55 -17.07 -6.77
N GLU A 27 25.91 -17.73 -5.82
CA GLU A 27 24.74 -18.58 -6.08
C GLU A 27 23.45 -17.76 -6.31
N PHE A 28 23.27 -16.66 -5.56
CA PHE A 28 22.00 -15.90 -5.59
C PHE A 28 22.08 -14.55 -6.31
N GLY A 29 23.26 -14.16 -6.83
CA GLY A 29 23.45 -12.97 -7.68
C GLY A 29 23.12 -11.62 -7.04
N ARG A 30 22.77 -11.57 -5.75
CA ARG A 30 22.30 -10.36 -5.04
C ARG A 30 23.34 -9.84 -4.05
N GLY A 31 24.48 -9.38 -4.55
CA GLY A 31 25.53 -8.75 -3.74
C GLY A 31 26.11 -9.65 -2.65
N ARG A 32 27.17 -9.18 -1.97
CA ARG A 32 27.77 -9.94 -0.87
C ARG A 32 27.00 -9.70 0.43
N PRO A 33 26.32 -10.71 1.01
CA PRO A 33 25.64 -10.55 2.29
C PRO A 33 26.63 -10.26 3.42
N ALA A 34 26.25 -9.39 4.35
CA ALA A 34 27.07 -9.05 5.50
C ALA A 34 27.25 -10.26 6.43
N ARG A 35 28.36 -10.29 7.17
CA ARG A 35 28.68 -11.37 8.14
C ARG A 35 27.57 -11.54 9.21
N SER A 36 26.95 -10.45 9.64
CA SER A 36 25.80 -10.46 10.55
C SER A 36 24.59 -11.18 9.95
N THR A 37 24.31 -10.97 8.66
CA THR A 37 23.24 -11.64 7.91
C THR A 37 23.49 -13.14 7.80
N ILE A 38 24.73 -13.57 7.54
CA ILE A 38 25.07 -15.01 7.53
C ILE A 38 24.89 -15.62 8.92
N SER A 39 25.34 -14.94 9.96
CA SER A 39 25.13 -15.40 11.34
C SER A 39 23.64 -15.51 11.69
N GLN A 40 22.81 -14.60 11.19
CA GLN A 40 21.37 -14.64 11.42
C GLN A 40 20.72 -15.80 10.66
N ILE A 41 21.11 -16.05 9.40
CA ILE A 41 20.64 -17.18 8.60
C ILE A 41 20.94 -18.51 9.33
N LEU A 42 22.14 -18.67 9.89
CA LEU A 42 22.55 -19.91 10.57
C LEU A 42 21.87 -20.10 11.93
N ARG A 43 21.49 -19.02 12.63
CA ARG A 43 20.85 -19.09 13.95
C ARG A 43 19.33 -19.19 13.92
N THR A 44 18.67 -18.67 12.87
CA THR A 44 17.22 -18.78 12.76
C THR A 44 16.84 -20.25 12.49
N PRO A 45 15.84 -20.82 13.19
CA PRO A 45 15.39 -22.19 12.96
C PRO A 45 14.90 -22.39 11.53
N LEU A 46 14.85 -23.67 11.11
CA LEU A 46 14.28 -24.06 9.82
C LEU A 46 12.86 -23.49 9.71
N GLN A 47 12.61 -22.74 8.64
CA GLN A 47 11.28 -22.24 8.35
C GLN A 47 10.61 -23.27 7.43
N ASP A 48 9.58 -23.92 7.95
CA ASP A 48 8.67 -24.77 7.18
C ASP A 48 7.74 -23.86 6.36
N CYS A 49 8.23 -23.37 5.23
CA CYS A 49 7.41 -22.67 4.27
C CYS A 49 7.08 -23.62 3.11
N ALA A 50 5.80 -23.67 2.73
CA ALA A 50 5.29 -24.48 1.61
C ALA A 50 5.98 -24.19 0.26
N ASN A 51 6.68 -23.05 0.13
CA ASN A 51 7.52 -22.74 -1.02
C ASN A 51 8.94 -22.32 -0.58
N PRO A 52 9.94 -23.22 -0.69
CA PRO A 52 11.32 -22.98 -0.23
C PRO A 52 12.10 -21.91 -1.03
N ASP A 53 11.56 -21.46 -2.17
CA ASP A 53 12.17 -20.47 -3.06
C ASP A 53 11.60 -19.04 -2.90
N THR A 54 10.63 -18.85 -2.01
CA THR A 54 10.07 -17.51 -1.77
C THR A 54 11.08 -16.60 -1.06
N MET A 55 11.57 -15.59 -1.78
CA MET A 55 12.54 -14.61 -1.23
C MET A 55 11.93 -13.63 -0.22
N ARG A 56 10.61 -13.62 -0.06
CA ARG A 56 9.88 -12.82 0.92
C ARG A 56 8.71 -13.64 1.43
N LEU A 57 8.76 -14.05 2.69
CA LEU A 57 7.54 -14.25 3.47
C LEU A 57 6.93 -12.86 3.63
N ARG A 58 6.08 -12.45 2.69
CA ARG A 58 5.02 -11.52 3.06
C ARG A 58 4.05 -12.38 3.85
N GLN A 59 4.14 -12.34 5.18
CA GLN A 59 2.94 -12.62 5.94
C GLN A 59 1.91 -11.63 5.41
N GLY A 60 0.76 -12.12 4.95
CA GLY A 60 -0.35 -11.24 4.68
C GLY A 60 -0.62 -10.37 5.90
N ALA A 61 -1.31 -9.25 5.68
CA ALA A 61 -1.68 -8.37 6.77
C ALA A 61 -2.45 -9.11 7.89
N HIS A 62 -3.09 -10.25 7.56
CA HIS A 62 -3.87 -11.08 8.46
C HIS A 62 -3.60 -12.59 8.23
N PRO A 63 -2.57 -13.16 8.88
CA PRO A 63 -2.17 -14.55 8.64
C PRO A 63 -3.22 -15.58 9.07
N GLU A 64 -4.07 -15.27 10.04
CA GLU A 64 -5.16 -16.14 10.49
C GLU A 64 -6.33 -16.16 9.47
N MET A 65 -6.71 -14.99 8.95
CA MET A 65 -7.77 -14.85 7.94
C MET A 65 -7.38 -15.47 6.60
N GLU A 66 -6.09 -15.38 6.22
CA GLU A 66 -5.59 -16.05 5.01
C GLU A 66 -5.62 -17.58 5.15
N ALA A 67 -5.40 -18.11 6.36
CA ALA A 67 -5.50 -19.55 6.61
C ALA A 67 -6.95 -20.05 6.55
N GLU A 68 -7.90 -19.28 7.08
CA GLU A 68 -9.33 -19.57 6.96
C GLU A 68 -9.80 -19.52 5.51
N LEU A 69 -9.44 -18.47 4.76
CA LEU A 69 -9.77 -18.34 3.35
C LEU A 69 -9.18 -19.49 2.51
N PHE A 70 -7.97 -19.93 2.83
CA PHE A 70 -7.35 -21.06 2.14
C PHE A 70 -8.06 -22.38 2.46
N ALA A 71 -8.51 -22.59 3.70
CA ALA A 71 -9.32 -23.75 4.08
C ALA A 71 -10.67 -23.76 3.35
N GLU A 72 -11.31 -22.59 3.22
CA GLU A 72 -12.57 -22.40 2.49
C GLU A 72 -12.42 -22.71 0.98
N ILE A 73 -11.38 -22.16 0.35
CA ILE A 73 -11.09 -22.41 -1.07
C ILE A 73 -10.75 -23.89 -1.31
N ALA A 74 -9.98 -24.51 -0.40
CA ALA A 74 -9.66 -25.93 -0.50
C ALA A 74 -10.92 -26.80 -0.36
N ALA A 75 -11.83 -26.45 0.57
CA ALA A 75 -13.11 -27.12 0.74
C ALA A 75 -14.00 -26.97 -0.52
N GLN A 76 -14.05 -25.77 -1.12
CA GLN A 76 -14.78 -25.51 -2.36
C GLN A 76 -14.21 -26.28 -3.55
N ALA A 77 -12.88 -26.39 -3.66
CA ALA A 77 -12.22 -27.18 -4.71
C ALA A 77 -12.53 -28.68 -4.60
N SER A 78 -12.72 -29.21 -3.38
CA SER A 78 -13.18 -30.59 -3.17
C SER A 78 -14.67 -30.81 -3.49
N THR A 79 -15.49 -29.75 -3.54
CA THR A 79 -16.90 -29.83 -3.96
C THR A 79 -17.13 -29.62 -5.46
N MET A 80 -16.14 -29.10 -6.20
CA MET A 80 -16.24 -28.94 -7.66
C MET A 80 -15.66 -30.17 -8.37
N SER A 81 -16.54 -31.12 -8.69
CA SER A 81 -16.21 -32.24 -9.57
C SER A 81 -15.88 -31.75 -10.98
N VAL A 82 -14.78 -32.29 -11.51
CA VAL A 82 -14.26 -32.18 -12.87
C VAL A 82 -15.32 -32.55 -13.92
N THR A 83 -16.02 -31.56 -14.48
CA THR A 83 -16.75 -31.69 -15.76
C THR A 83 -16.98 -30.32 -16.39
N ASP A 84 -15.93 -29.62 -16.82
CA ASP A 84 -16.00 -28.57 -17.88
C ASP A 84 -14.59 -28.10 -18.30
N ILE A 85 -13.66 -29.05 -18.45
CA ILE A 85 -12.40 -28.82 -19.17
C ILE A 85 -12.50 -29.65 -20.43
N ILE A 86 -12.92 -29.04 -21.54
CA ILE A 86 -12.58 -29.32 -22.95
C ILE A 86 -13.51 -28.43 -23.79
N ASP A 87 -12.92 -27.45 -24.48
CA ASP A 87 -13.32 -26.86 -25.77
C ASP A 87 -13.01 -25.36 -25.81
N LEU A 88 -11.79 -25.01 -26.23
CA LEU A 88 -11.56 -24.62 -27.63
C LEU A 88 -10.10 -24.23 -27.88
N ASP A 89 -9.76 -24.57 -29.11
CA ASP A 89 -8.45 -24.83 -29.67
C ASP A 89 -7.75 -23.56 -30.18
N LEU A 90 -6.50 -23.75 -30.54
CA LEU A 90 -5.52 -22.81 -31.07
C LEU A 90 -5.94 -22.09 -32.37
N GLU A 91 -5.30 -20.92 -32.54
CA GLU A 91 -4.82 -20.28 -33.78
C GLU A 91 -5.48 -18.95 -34.16
N GLN A 92 -4.76 -17.85 -33.90
CA GLN A 92 -4.33 -16.88 -34.92
C GLN A 92 -3.51 -15.74 -34.29
N LYS A 93 -2.35 -15.43 -34.90
CA LYS A 93 -1.57 -14.21 -34.69
C LYS A 93 -1.65 -13.39 -36.00
N PRO A 94 -1.95 -12.09 -35.96
CA PRO A 94 -0.96 -11.02 -36.23
C PRO A 94 -1.12 -9.83 -35.25
N ALA A 95 -0.04 -9.28 -34.67
CA ALA A 95 0.74 -8.12 -35.12
C ALA A 95 -0.01 -6.76 -35.16
N ILE A 96 0.39 -5.86 -34.25
CA ILE A 96 0.51 -4.38 -34.35
C ILE A 96 -0.78 -3.58 -34.66
N SER A 97 -1.31 -2.84 -33.68
CA SER A 97 -1.12 -1.38 -33.50
C SER A 97 -2.09 -0.82 -32.46
N ASP A 98 -1.72 0.38 -31.99
CA ASP A 98 -2.39 1.33 -31.11
C ASP A 98 -3.90 1.23 -30.89
N GLY A 99 -4.25 1.48 -29.62
CA GLY A 99 -5.39 2.32 -29.29
C GLY A 99 -6.62 1.58 -28.78
N VAL A 100 -6.90 1.85 -27.50
CA VAL A 100 -8.24 1.89 -26.89
C VAL A 100 -8.95 0.54 -26.69
N ASP A 101 -9.00 0.11 -25.43
CA ASP A 101 -10.13 -0.65 -24.85
C ASP A 101 -10.05 -0.44 -23.32
N ARG A 102 -11.06 0.07 -22.60
CA ARG A 102 -12.37 -0.51 -22.25
C ARG A 102 -12.32 -2.00 -21.90
N GLY A 103 -12.92 -2.33 -20.76
CA GLY A 103 -13.07 -3.69 -20.22
C GLY A 103 -12.59 -3.77 -18.76
N GLN A 104 -13.38 -3.32 -17.79
CA GLN A 104 -14.30 -4.18 -17.01
C GLN A 104 -13.62 -5.42 -16.41
N GLY A 105 -13.59 -5.48 -15.07
CA GLY A 105 -13.08 -6.64 -14.34
C GLY A 105 -13.14 -6.50 -12.83
N LYS A 106 -14.36 -6.58 -12.30
CA LYS A 106 -14.73 -7.10 -10.96
C LYS A 106 -14.02 -6.50 -9.72
N ARG A 107 -14.71 -5.58 -9.06
CA ARG A 107 -14.76 -5.51 -7.58
C ARG A 107 -16.22 -5.58 -7.16
N GLY A 108 -16.70 -6.81 -7.04
CA GLY A 108 -17.71 -7.11 -6.03
C GLY A 108 -17.02 -7.13 -4.66
N ASP A 109 -17.83 -6.97 -3.63
CA ASP A 109 -17.53 -7.29 -2.23
C ASP A 109 -16.76 -6.24 -1.43
N VAL A 110 -17.34 -5.04 -1.28
CA VAL A 110 -17.32 -4.31 0.02
C VAL A 110 -18.55 -3.40 0.15
N GLU A 111 -19.77 -3.90 -0.07
CA GLU A 111 -21.01 -3.16 0.30
C GLU A 111 -22.05 -4.04 1.02
N ALA A 112 -21.79 -5.32 1.26
CA ALA A 112 -22.76 -6.20 1.92
C ALA A 112 -22.90 -5.94 3.43
N THR A 113 -21.83 -5.53 4.14
CA THR A 113 -21.86 -5.48 5.61
C THR A 113 -22.51 -4.25 6.24
N GLN A 114 -22.68 -3.13 5.52
CA GLN A 114 -23.39 -1.94 6.03
C GLN A 114 -24.85 -1.89 5.59
N VAL A 115 -25.18 -2.45 4.42
CA VAL A 115 -26.58 -2.56 3.96
C VAL A 115 -27.31 -3.68 4.71
N GLU A 116 -26.65 -4.79 5.04
CA GLU A 116 -27.25 -5.86 5.86
C GLU A 116 -27.57 -5.41 7.28
N GLN A 117 -26.74 -4.55 7.89
CA GLN A 117 -27.02 -4.00 9.22
C GLN A 117 -28.16 -2.97 9.21
N GLY A 118 -28.30 -2.19 8.13
CA GLY A 118 -29.43 -1.27 7.94
C GLY A 118 -30.75 -1.99 7.64
N ILE A 119 -30.71 -3.05 6.83
CA ILE A 119 -31.89 -3.87 6.53
C ILE A 119 -32.32 -4.67 7.77
N ALA A 120 -31.39 -5.22 8.55
CA ALA A 120 -31.72 -5.90 9.81
C ALA A 120 -32.43 -4.96 10.80
N PHE A 121 -31.97 -3.70 10.92
CA PHE A 121 -32.59 -2.71 11.82
C PHE A 121 -33.96 -2.22 11.34
N VAL A 122 -34.16 -2.05 10.04
CA VAL A 122 -35.49 -1.69 9.47
C VAL A 122 -36.47 -2.86 9.60
N VAL A 123 -36.01 -4.09 9.39
CA VAL A 123 -36.83 -5.30 9.59
C VAL A 123 -37.21 -5.45 11.07
N GLU A 124 -36.29 -5.22 12.02
CA GLU A 124 -36.61 -5.25 13.46
C GLU A 124 -37.61 -4.16 13.89
N LEU A 125 -37.52 -2.95 13.35
CA LEU A 125 -38.48 -1.86 13.64
C LEU A 125 -39.87 -2.14 13.03
N GLU A 126 -39.93 -2.65 11.80
CA GLU A 126 -41.21 -3.09 11.21
C GLU A 126 -41.80 -4.29 11.95
N GLN A 127 -40.96 -5.20 12.45
CA GLN A 127 -41.37 -6.36 13.23
C GLN A 127 -41.90 -5.94 14.61
N MET A 128 -41.28 -4.96 15.28
CA MET A 128 -41.83 -4.36 16.50
C MET A 128 -43.13 -3.57 16.25
N GLY A 129 -43.25 -2.89 15.11
CA GLY A 129 -44.48 -2.22 14.68
C GLY A 129 -45.64 -3.20 14.42
N LEU A 130 -45.35 -4.31 13.73
CA LEU A 130 -46.29 -5.40 13.50
C LEU A 130 -46.68 -6.12 14.79
N GLU A 131 -45.76 -6.28 15.75
CA GLU A 131 -46.07 -6.85 17.06
C GLU A 131 -46.94 -5.93 17.91
N THR A 132 -46.75 -4.61 17.84
CA THR A 132 -47.62 -3.65 18.53
C THR A 132 -49.02 -3.58 17.92
N GLU A 133 -49.15 -3.66 16.59
CA GLU A 133 -50.43 -3.80 15.89
C GLU A 133 -51.15 -5.11 16.25
N LYS A 134 -50.42 -6.24 16.25
CA LYS A 134 -50.96 -7.54 16.69
C LYS A 134 -51.42 -7.52 18.14
N PHE A 135 -50.70 -6.83 19.02
CA PHE A 135 -51.09 -6.67 20.43
C PHE A 135 -52.35 -5.81 20.58
N LYS A 136 -52.48 -4.70 19.84
CA LYS A 136 -53.72 -3.91 19.80
C LYS A 136 -54.89 -4.72 19.24
N ALA A 137 -54.65 -5.53 18.21
CA ALA A 137 -55.65 -6.44 17.66
C ALA A 137 -56.09 -7.49 18.69
N GLN A 138 -55.15 -8.14 19.39
CA GLN A 138 -55.47 -9.07 20.49
C GLN A 138 -56.20 -8.39 21.65
N GLN A 139 -55.85 -7.14 21.99
CA GLN A 139 -56.56 -6.38 23.00
C GLN A 139 -58.01 -6.06 22.60
N MET A 140 -58.24 -5.68 21.34
CA MET A 140 -59.59 -5.48 20.80
C MET A 140 -60.40 -6.78 20.71
N GLU A 141 -59.77 -7.90 20.32
CA GLU A 141 -60.40 -9.21 20.34
C GLU A 141 -60.78 -9.63 21.76
N PHE A 142 -59.91 -9.40 22.74
CA PHE A 142 -60.21 -9.66 24.15
C PHE A 142 -61.38 -8.82 24.66
N GLN A 143 -61.42 -7.52 24.32
CA GLN A 143 -62.57 -6.67 24.65
C GLN A 143 -63.86 -7.12 23.96
N SER A 144 -63.79 -7.51 22.68
CA SER A 144 -64.93 -8.05 21.93
C SER A 144 -65.43 -9.36 22.52
N LEU A 145 -64.52 -10.23 22.97
CA LEU A 145 -64.83 -11.50 23.62
C LEU A 145 -65.53 -11.25 24.96
N MET A 146 -65.01 -10.32 25.78
CA MET A 146 -65.63 -9.92 27.05
C MET A 146 -67.03 -9.32 26.85
N GLN A 147 -67.23 -8.49 25.83
CA GLN A 147 -68.55 -7.98 25.47
C GLN A 147 -69.50 -9.10 25.03
N ARG A 148 -69.03 -10.05 24.21
CA ARG A 148 -69.83 -11.21 23.80
C ARG A 148 -70.23 -12.08 24.99
N HIS A 149 -69.31 -12.39 25.89
CA HIS A 149 -69.62 -13.13 27.11
C HIS A 149 -70.64 -12.39 27.98
N THR A 150 -70.50 -11.08 28.12
CA THR A 150 -71.46 -10.24 28.87
C THR A 150 -72.84 -10.25 28.22
N SER A 151 -72.91 -10.15 26.88
CA SER A 151 -74.16 -10.23 26.12
C SER A 151 -74.82 -11.59 26.24
N VAL A 152 -74.05 -12.69 26.16
CA VAL A 152 -74.58 -14.05 26.32
C VAL A 152 -75.13 -14.25 27.73
N LEU A 153 -74.44 -13.76 28.77
CA LEU A 153 -74.94 -13.79 30.14
C LEU A 153 -76.25 -13.02 30.29
N ASN A 154 -76.33 -11.81 29.74
CA ASN A 154 -77.57 -11.01 29.78
C ASN A 154 -78.72 -11.70 29.04
N MET A 155 -78.46 -12.27 27.87
CA MET A 155 -79.48 -12.97 27.08
C MET A 155 -79.97 -14.23 27.81
N THR A 156 -79.07 -14.96 28.48
CA THR A 156 -79.44 -16.14 29.29
C THR A 156 -80.28 -15.74 30.51
N ILE A 157 -79.96 -14.59 31.13
CA ILE A 157 -80.73 -14.03 32.25
C ILE A 157 -82.12 -13.60 31.78
N GLU A 158 -82.23 -12.94 30.63
CA GLU A 158 -83.51 -12.53 30.03
C GLU A 158 -84.36 -13.75 29.65
N GLU A 159 -83.76 -14.79 29.09
CA GLU A 159 -84.45 -16.05 28.76
C GLU A 159 -84.99 -16.76 30.02
N HIS A 160 -84.20 -16.79 31.11
CA HIS A 160 -84.67 -17.29 32.40
C HIS A 160 -85.79 -16.43 33.01
N GLN A 161 -85.76 -15.11 32.81
CA GLN A 161 -86.84 -14.21 33.24
C GLN A 161 -88.13 -14.43 32.44
N LEU A 162 -88.02 -14.69 31.13
CA LEU A 162 -89.15 -15.04 30.27
C LEU A 162 -89.75 -16.40 30.63
N ASP A 163 -88.93 -17.39 30.96
CA ASP A 163 -89.40 -18.69 31.44
C ASP A 163 -90.07 -18.60 32.82
N MET A 164 -89.55 -17.78 33.73
CA MET A 164 -90.19 -17.46 35.00
C MET A 164 -91.57 -16.82 34.82
N THR A 165 -91.66 -15.80 33.96
CA THR A 165 -92.95 -15.13 33.69
C THR A 165 -93.93 -16.03 32.94
N ALA A 166 -93.46 -16.87 32.01
CA ALA A 166 -94.29 -17.87 31.35
C ALA A 166 -94.78 -18.95 32.33
N PHE A 167 -93.98 -19.31 33.33
CA PHE A 167 -94.36 -20.21 34.40
C PHE A 167 -95.43 -19.57 35.29
N GLU A 168 -95.25 -18.33 35.76
CA GLU A 168 -96.25 -17.58 36.52
C GLU A 168 -97.61 -17.48 35.79
N LEU A 169 -97.59 -17.23 34.48
CA LEU A 169 -98.79 -17.16 33.64
C LEU A 169 -99.50 -18.52 33.48
N LYS A 170 -98.76 -19.63 33.62
CA LYS A 170 -99.29 -21.01 33.62
C LYS A 170 -99.93 -21.36 34.97
N ILE A 171 -99.33 -20.90 36.08
CA ILE A 171 -99.89 -20.99 37.44
C ILE A 171 -101.25 -20.29 37.52
N GLU A 172 -101.37 -19.10 36.92
CA GLU A 172 -102.58 -18.29 36.96
C GLU A 172 -103.74 -18.89 36.14
N LYS A 173 -103.43 -19.71 35.12
CA LYS A 173 -104.43 -20.22 34.16
C LYS A 173 -104.91 -21.65 34.46
N HIS A 174 -104.06 -22.50 35.03
CA HIS A 174 -104.39 -23.89 35.36
C HIS A 174 -103.72 -24.27 36.69
N GLY A 175 -104.52 -24.56 37.72
CA GLY A 175 -104.01 -24.95 39.04
C GLY A 175 -102.92 -26.02 38.93
N LEU A 176 -101.80 -25.75 39.61
CA LEU A 176 -100.53 -26.45 39.44
C LEU A 176 -100.60 -27.93 39.79
N ASP A 177 -100.09 -28.77 38.89
CA ASP A 177 -99.65 -30.12 39.22
C ASP A 177 -98.35 -29.99 40.04
N LYS A 178 -98.42 -30.39 41.31
CA LYS A 178 -97.36 -30.16 42.31
C LYS A 178 -96.03 -30.79 41.89
N ASP A 179 -96.11 -31.93 41.21
CA ASP A 179 -94.94 -32.71 40.80
C ASP A 179 -94.17 -32.00 39.66
N ASP A 180 -94.86 -31.30 38.76
CA ASP A 180 -94.25 -30.51 37.67
C ASP A 180 -93.49 -29.29 38.22
N VAL A 181 -94.02 -28.67 39.27
CA VAL A 181 -93.38 -27.53 39.96
C VAL A 181 -92.13 -27.99 40.71
N GLU A 182 -92.21 -29.12 41.42
CA GLU A 182 -91.07 -29.68 42.14
C GLU A 182 -89.96 -30.13 41.18
N MET A 183 -90.30 -30.74 40.05
CA MET A 183 -89.33 -31.16 39.03
C MET A 183 -88.62 -29.97 38.38
N LYS A 184 -89.37 -28.90 38.03
CA LYS A 184 -88.78 -27.67 37.50
C LYS A 184 -87.94 -26.91 38.52
N ASN A 185 -88.34 -26.90 39.79
CA ASN A 185 -87.56 -26.27 40.84
C ASN A 185 -86.24 -27.03 41.10
N ALA A 186 -86.26 -28.36 41.05
CA ALA A 186 -85.04 -29.16 41.13
C ALA A 186 -84.10 -28.90 39.92
N GLN A 187 -84.66 -28.80 38.71
CA GLN A 187 -83.91 -28.44 37.50
C GLN A 187 -83.29 -27.04 37.61
N HIS A 188 -84.06 -26.04 38.05
CA HIS A 188 -83.55 -24.68 38.25
C HIS A 188 -82.46 -24.62 39.34
N GLN A 189 -82.56 -25.41 40.40
CA GLN A 189 -81.51 -25.50 41.43
C GLN A 189 -80.23 -26.12 40.87
N GLN A 190 -80.36 -27.15 40.02
CA GLN A 190 -79.22 -27.77 39.33
C GLN A 190 -78.56 -26.78 38.35
N ASP A 191 -79.36 -26.07 37.55
CA ASP A 191 -78.85 -25.09 36.58
C ASP A 191 -78.21 -23.88 37.27
N THR A 192 -78.78 -23.43 38.39
CA THR A 192 -78.20 -22.38 39.24
C THR A 192 -76.86 -22.83 39.82
N ALA A 193 -76.75 -24.07 40.29
CA ALA A 193 -75.49 -24.62 40.80
C ALA A 193 -74.44 -24.75 39.68
N ALA A 194 -74.85 -25.18 38.48
CA ALA A 194 -73.97 -25.30 37.32
C ALA A 194 -73.46 -23.92 36.83
N LEU A 195 -74.33 -22.91 36.80
CA LEU A 195 -73.96 -21.53 36.48
C LEU A 195 -72.99 -20.96 37.53
N LYS A 196 -73.23 -21.22 38.81
CA LYS A 196 -72.33 -20.77 39.88
C LYS A 196 -70.93 -21.34 39.72
N MET A 197 -70.80 -22.63 39.41
CA MET A 197 -69.49 -23.25 39.12
C MET A 197 -68.82 -22.65 37.89
N LYS A 198 -69.57 -22.36 36.81
CA LYS A 198 -69.01 -21.70 35.62
C LYS A 198 -68.53 -20.29 35.92
N ILE A 199 -69.29 -19.50 36.67
CA ILE A 199 -68.91 -18.14 37.07
C ILE A 199 -67.63 -18.16 37.92
N GLU A 200 -67.52 -19.12 38.85
CA GLU A 200 -66.32 -19.31 39.68
C GLU A 200 -65.08 -19.64 38.80
N GLY A 201 -65.25 -20.52 37.81
CA GLY A 201 -64.18 -20.85 36.85
C GLY A 201 -63.74 -19.64 36.02
N HIS A 202 -64.69 -18.88 35.47
CA HIS A 202 -64.39 -17.67 34.70
C HIS A 202 -63.71 -16.60 35.56
N HIS A 203 -64.04 -16.51 36.85
CA HIS A 203 -63.38 -15.58 37.77
C HIS A 203 -61.90 -15.93 37.97
N GLN A 204 -61.59 -17.24 38.09
CA GLN A 204 -60.22 -17.72 38.20
C GLN A 204 -59.39 -17.41 36.95
N ASP A 205 -59.94 -17.65 35.76
CA ASP A 205 -59.27 -17.34 34.48
C ASP A 205 -58.97 -15.84 34.34
N LEU A 206 -59.91 -14.99 34.75
CA LEU A 206 -59.76 -13.53 34.70
C LEU A 206 -58.65 -13.03 35.65
N CYS A 207 -58.49 -13.67 36.82
CA CYS A 207 -57.38 -13.38 37.73
C CYS A 207 -56.01 -13.71 37.12
N VAL A 208 -55.90 -14.84 36.40
CA VAL A 208 -54.65 -15.25 35.73
C VAL A 208 -54.28 -14.27 34.61
N LEU A 209 -55.24 -13.89 33.77
CA LEU A 209 -55.02 -12.93 32.69
C LEU A 209 -54.60 -11.55 33.21
N LYS A 210 -55.18 -11.10 34.32
CA LYS A 210 -54.78 -9.84 34.96
C LYS A 210 -53.33 -9.87 35.42
N MET A 211 -52.90 -10.97 36.05
CA MET A 211 -51.50 -11.12 36.46
C MET A 211 -50.53 -11.08 35.27
N GLN A 212 -50.88 -11.72 34.15
CA GLN A 212 -50.05 -11.70 32.94
C GLN A 212 -49.95 -10.31 32.33
N LEU A 213 -51.06 -9.57 32.26
CA LEU A 213 -51.08 -8.20 31.73
C LEU A 213 -50.21 -7.25 32.58
N GLU A 214 -50.28 -7.37 33.91
CA GLU A 214 -49.45 -6.56 34.82
C GLU A 214 -47.95 -6.90 34.68
N GLN A 215 -47.60 -8.15 34.41
CA GLN A 215 -46.22 -8.56 34.17
C GLN A 215 -45.71 -8.03 32.83
N GLN A 216 -46.50 -8.11 31.77
CA GLN A 216 -46.15 -7.53 30.47
C GLN A 216 -46.03 -6.01 30.52
N SER A 217 -46.92 -5.33 31.24
CA SER A 217 -46.83 -3.88 31.44
C SER A 217 -45.52 -3.49 32.13
N ARG A 218 -45.11 -4.24 33.18
CA ARG A 218 -43.81 -4.03 33.83
C ARG A 218 -42.62 -4.27 32.89
N TYR A 219 -42.70 -5.28 32.02
CA TYR A 219 -41.67 -5.54 31.01
C TYR A 219 -41.56 -4.39 30.00
N ILE A 220 -42.68 -3.88 29.50
CA ILE A 220 -42.70 -2.74 28.57
C ILE A 220 -42.13 -1.48 29.23
N THR A 221 -42.53 -1.18 30.47
CA THR A 221 -41.96 -0.05 31.23
C THR A 221 -40.45 -0.22 31.48
N SER A 222 -39.97 -1.46 31.64
CA SER A 222 -38.54 -1.73 31.76
C SER A 222 -37.77 -1.49 30.45
N LEU A 223 -38.40 -1.74 29.29
CA LEU A 223 -37.82 -1.43 27.98
C LEU A 223 -37.78 0.08 27.71
N ASP A 224 -38.81 0.84 28.10
CA ASP A 224 -38.84 2.30 27.98
C ASP A 224 -37.84 3.01 28.91
N THR A 225 -37.44 2.37 30.02
CA THR A 225 -36.45 2.88 30.97
C THR A 225 -35.01 2.46 30.65
N VAL A 226 -34.80 1.57 29.66
CA VAL A 226 -33.50 1.45 29.00
C VAL A 226 -33.25 2.78 28.26
N PRO A 227 -32.11 3.47 28.43
CA PRO A 227 -31.91 4.80 27.87
C PRO A 227 -31.78 4.75 26.34
N SER A 228 -32.91 4.73 25.63
CA SER A 228 -33.02 4.69 24.18
C SER A 228 -32.79 6.06 23.52
N GLY A 229 -31.90 6.92 24.04
CA GLY A 229 -31.84 8.30 23.54
C GLY A 229 -30.56 9.11 23.68
N ILE A 230 -29.59 8.74 24.53
CA ILE A 230 -28.40 9.60 24.73
C ILE A 230 -27.11 8.95 24.24
N VAL A 231 -27.00 7.61 24.30
CA VAL A 231 -25.76 6.93 23.91
C VAL A 231 -25.69 6.71 22.38
N GLN A 232 -26.78 6.34 21.71
CA GLN A 232 -26.74 6.01 20.27
C GLN A 232 -26.71 7.24 19.33
N HIS A 233 -27.31 8.37 19.69
CA HIS A 233 -27.33 9.55 18.80
C HIS A 233 -25.99 10.30 18.74
N GLN A 234 -25.22 10.32 19.84
CA GLN A 234 -23.88 10.92 19.84
C GLN A 234 -22.91 10.11 18.96
N ASP A 235 -22.98 8.79 19.01
CA ASP A 235 -22.13 7.91 18.20
C ASP A 235 -22.44 8.04 16.70
N ILE A 236 -23.72 8.15 16.32
CA ILE A 236 -24.11 8.37 14.92
C ILE A 236 -23.60 9.72 14.39
N ALA A 237 -23.72 10.79 15.18
CA ALA A 237 -23.22 12.11 14.78
C ALA A 237 -21.69 12.13 14.65
N ALA A 238 -20.98 11.48 15.58
CA ALA A 238 -19.52 11.33 15.53
C ALA A 238 -19.07 10.51 14.32
N LEU A 239 -19.79 9.43 13.98
CA LEU A 239 -19.51 8.61 12.79
C LEU A 239 -19.74 9.38 11.49
N GLN A 240 -20.78 10.20 11.41
CA GLN A 240 -21.04 11.06 10.25
C GLN A 240 -19.94 12.12 10.05
N GLN A 241 -19.49 12.75 11.14
CA GLN A 241 -18.38 13.69 11.10
C GLN A 241 -17.09 13.00 10.63
N HIS A 242 -16.76 11.83 11.20
CA HIS A 242 -15.57 11.07 10.80
C HIS A 242 -15.62 10.63 9.33
N ALA A 243 -16.81 10.31 8.79
CA ALA A 243 -16.99 9.98 7.38
C ALA A 243 -16.72 11.19 6.46
N LEU A 244 -17.13 12.40 6.86
CA LEU A 244 -16.83 13.64 6.12
C LEU A 244 -15.33 13.95 6.16
N GLU A 245 -14.70 13.86 7.32
CA GLU A 245 -13.25 14.05 7.49
C GLU A 245 -12.46 13.01 6.66
N THR A 246 -12.90 11.76 6.63
CA THR A 246 -12.29 10.71 5.80
C THR A 246 -12.40 11.03 4.30
N LYS A 247 -13.52 11.60 3.85
CA LYS A 247 -13.68 12.03 2.45
C LYS A 247 -12.74 13.17 2.10
N ALA A 248 -12.60 14.16 2.99
CA ALA A 248 -11.65 15.27 2.81
C ALA A 248 -10.20 14.76 2.75
N LEU A 249 -9.81 13.90 3.69
CA LEU A 249 -8.47 13.30 3.72
C LEU A 249 -8.16 12.48 2.45
N LYS A 250 -9.15 11.76 1.90
CA LYS A 250 -8.97 11.03 0.63
C LYS A 250 -8.72 11.98 -0.55
N GLN A 251 -9.37 13.13 -0.59
CA GLN A 251 -9.13 14.15 -1.61
C GLN A 251 -7.74 14.77 -1.46
N ASP A 252 -7.33 15.10 -0.24
CA ASP A 252 -5.99 15.65 0.03
C ASP A 252 -4.88 14.65 -0.34
N ILE A 253 -5.05 13.36 -0.01
CA ILE A 253 -4.12 12.31 -0.40
C ILE A 253 -4.01 12.20 -1.93
N ALA A 254 -5.14 12.29 -2.65
CA ALA A 254 -5.13 12.25 -4.11
C ALA A 254 -4.41 13.47 -4.71
N ALA A 255 -4.64 14.67 -4.16
CA ALA A 255 -3.96 15.89 -4.59
C ALA A 255 -2.44 15.82 -4.33
N LEU A 256 -2.02 15.33 -3.16
CA LEU A 256 -0.60 15.13 -2.83
C LEU A 256 0.05 14.09 -3.74
N GLN A 257 -0.66 13.00 -4.07
CA GLN A 257 -0.15 11.99 -5.01
C GLN A 257 0.04 12.56 -6.42
N GLU A 258 -0.90 13.40 -6.89
CA GLU A 258 -0.77 14.07 -8.18
C GLU A 258 0.39 15.06 -8.18
N GLN A 259 0.53 15.87 -7.12
CA GLN A 259 1.67 16.79 -6.96
C GLN A 259 3.00 16.02 -7.00
N HIS A 260 3.15 14.95 -6.23
CA HIS A 260 4.36 14.13 -6.24
C HIS A 260 4.66 13.51 -7.61
N ALA A 261 3.63 13.10 -8.36
CA ALA A 261 3.81 12.58 -9.70
C ALA A 261 4.34 13.65 -10.67
N GLN A 262 3.82 14.88 -10.57
CA GLN A 262 4.27 16.02 -11.37
C GLN A 262 5.71 16.43 -11.01
N GLU A 263 6.03 16.55 -9.72
CA GLU A 263 7.38 16.85 -9.23
C GLU A 263 8.40 15.80 -9.68
N THR A 264 8.04 14.51 -9.60
CA THR A 264 8.91 13.42 -10.06
C THR A 264 9.18 13.51 -11.56
N LYS A 265 8.18 13.93 -12.36
CA LYS A 265 8.35 14.11 -13.80
C LYS A 265 9.27 15.30 -14.10
N ALA A 266 9.10 16.42 -13.40
CA ALA A 266 9.95 17.59 -13.53
C ALA A 266 11.41 17.26 -13.16
N LEU A 267 11.65 16.63 -12.00
CA LEU A 267 12.98 16.23 -11.55
C LEU A 267 13.67 15.28 -12.54
N LYS A 268 12.93 14.34 -13.15
CA LYS A 268 13.49 13.46 -14.19
C LYS A 268 13.92 14.23 -15.43
N GLN A 269 13.18 15.27 -15.83
CA GLN A 269 13.55 16.12 -16.96
C GLN A 269 14.79 16.95 -16.63
N ASP A 270 14.86 17.53 -15.43
CA ASP A 270 16.01 18.31 -14.97
C ASP A 270 17.29 17.46 -14.90
N ILE A 271 17.19 16.23 -14.37
CA ILE A 271 18.32 15.28 -14.35
C ILE A 271 18.78 14.94 -15.77
N ALA A 272 17.85 14.75 -16.71
CA ALA A 272 18.19 14.45 -18.10
C ALA A 272 18.87 15.64 -18.78
N ALA A 273 18.38 16.87 -18.56
CA ALA A 273 19.00 18.09 -19.07
C ALA A 273 20.40 18.30 -18.49
N LEU A 274 20.58 18.10 -17.18
CA LEU A 274 21.88 18.21 -16.52
C LEU A 274 22.88 17.17 -17.05
N ALA A 275 22.42 15.93 -17.28
CA ALA A 275 23.26 14.89 -17.86
C ALA A 275 23.71 15.24 -19.29
N GLN A 276 22.84 15.82 -20.11
CA GLN A 276 23.19 16.28 -21.46
C GLN A 276 24.20 17.44 -21.41
N MET A 277 24.00 18.40 -20.52
CA MET A 277 24.93 19.52 -20.32
C MET A 277 26.32 19.01 -19.89
N HIS A 278 26.38 18.12 -18.89
CA HIS A 278 27.66 17.53 -18.47
C HIS A 278 28.34 16.74 -19.60
N ALA A 279 27.60 15.99 -20.40
CA ALA A 279 28.16 15.28 -21.55
C ALA A 279 28.75 16.26 -22.58
N HIS A 280 28.06 17.39 -22.82
CA HIS A 280 28.53 18.44 -23.71
C HIS A 280 29.81 19.13 -23.18
N ASP A 281 29.83 19.48 -21.90
CA ASP A 281 30.99 20.11 -21.27
C ASP A 281 32.21 19.20 -21.29
N ILE A 282 32.04 17.91 -20.94
CA ILE A 282 33.10 16.91 -21.01
C ILE A 282 33.67 16.80 -22.44
N ALA A 283 32.80 16.79 -23.46
CA ALA A 283 33.24 16.75 -24.85
C ALA A 283 34.05 18.01 -25.24
N THR A 284 33.59 19.19 -24.80
CA THR A 284 34.28 20.46 -25.03
C THR A 284 35.64 20.51 -24.34
N PHE A 285 35.72 20.11 -23.07
CA PHE A 285 36.98 20.01 -22.33
C PHE A 285 37.95 19.03 -23.00
N LYS A 286 37.47 17.86 -23.43
CA LYS A 286 38.31 16.87 -24.13
C LYS A 286 38.88 17.44 -25.41
N LYS A 287 38.09 18.19 -26.18
CA LYS A 287 38.56 18.85 -27.42
C LYS A 287 39.62 19.92 -27.12
N SER A 288 39.38 20.75 -26.10
CA SER A 288 40.35 21.77 -25.65
C SER A 288 41.66 21.14 -25.19
N TYR A 289 41.60 20.07 -24.40
CA TYR A 289 42.78 19.35 -23.93
C TYR A 289 43.62 18.76 -25.08
N VAL A 290 42.98 18.19 -26.09
CA VAL A 290 43.68 17.66 -27.28
C VAL A 290 44.40 18.78 -28.04
N LEU A 291 43.75 19.94 -28.22
CA LEU A 291 44.38 21.10 -28.85
C LEU A 291 45.58 21.59 -28.04
N GLN A 292 45.43 21.72 -26.71
CA GLN A 292 46.52 22.14 -25.83
C GLN A 292 47.70 21.15 -25.89
N ALA A 293 47.44 19.84 -25.96
CA ALA A 293 48.50 18.84 -26.12
C ALA A 293 49.23 18.97 -27.47
N GLN A 294 48.52 19.31 -28.55
CA GLN A 294 49.12 19.58 -29.87
C GLN A 294 49.98 20.84 -29.86
N ASP A 295 49.52 21.91 -29.19
CA ASP A 295 50.28 23.15 -29.05
C ASP A 295 51.58 22.91 -28.26
N ILE A 296 51.51 22.22 -27.13
CA ILE A 296 52.69 21.85 -26.32
C ILE A 296 53.68 21.02 -27.15
N ALA A 297 53.20 20.04 -27.93
CA ALA A 297 54.06 19.23 -28.79
C ALA A 297 54.76 20.08 -29.87
N THR A 298 54.05 21.06 -30.43
CA THR A 298 54.59 21.99 -31.43
C THR A 298 55.65 22.91 -30.82
N ILE A 299 55.36 23.52 -29.67
CA ILE A 299 56.32 24.36 -28.93
C ILE A 299 57.58 23.56 -28.58
N THR A 300 57.41 22.31 -28.11
CA THR A 300 58.53 21.44 -27.75
C THR A 300 59.44 21.17 -28.94
N LYS A 301 58.86 20.87 -30.12
CA LYS A 301 59.64 20.67 -31.35
C LYS A 301 60.41 21.92 -31.75
N SER A 302 59.77 23.09 -31.70
CA SER A 302 60.43 24.36 -32.00
C SER A 302 61.59 24.65 -31.04
N TYR A 303 61.42 24.36 -29.75
CA TYR A 303 62.48 24.56 -28.75
C TYR A 303 63.67 23.62 -28.98
N VAL A 304 63.42 22.36 -29.34
CA VAL A 304 64.49 21.40 -29.69
C VAL A 304 65.25 21.87 -30.94
N LEU A 305 64.55 22.35 -31.97
CA LEU A 305 65.18 22.88 -33.17
C LEU A 305 66.06 24.10 -32.84
N GLN A 306 65.53 25.04 -32.06
CA GLN A 306 66.28 26.21 -31.62
C GLN A 306 67.54 25.84 -30.81
N ALA A 307 67.45 24.81 -29.95
CA ALA A 307 68.62 24.32 -29.20
C ALA A 307 69.69 23.70 -30.12
N GLN A 308 69.28 23.02 -31.20
CA GLN A 308 70.19 22.51 -32.22
C GLN A 308 70.88 23.66 -32.97
N GLU A 309 70.12 24.66 -33.42
CA GLU A 309 70.64 25.86 -34.09
C GLU A 309 71.63 26.63 -33.22
N MET A 310 71.35 26.78 -31.92
CA MET A 310 72.29 27.41 -30.99
C MET A 310 73.57 26.60 -30.82
N SER A 311 73.49 25.27 -30.86
CA SER A 311 74.67 24.40 -30.76
C SER A 311 75.54 24.47 -32.02
N THR A 312 74.93 24.46 -33.21
CA THR A 312 75.67 24.63 -34.48
C THR A 312 76.31 26.01 -34.57
N MET A 313 75.60 27.06 -34.15
CA MET A 313 76.13 28.43 -34.11
C MET A 313 77.33 28.53 -33.15
N LYS A 314 77.27 27.89 -31.97
CA LYS A 314 78.41 27.85 -31.03
C LYS A 314 79.65 27.18 -31.64
N GLU A 315 79.47 26.05 -32.33
CA GLU A 315 80.60 25.37 -33.00
C GLU A 315 81.16 26.20 -34.16
N LEU A 316 80.32 26.86 -34.95
CA LEU A 316 80.75 27.79 -36.00
C LEU A 316 81.54 28.96 -35.41
N HIS A 317 81.07 29.57 -34.32
CA HIS A 317 81.79 30.63 -33.61
C HIS A 317 83.14 30.16 -33.08
N LYS A 318 83.21 28.97 -32.49
CA LYS A 318 84.46 28.37 -32.00
C LYS A 318 85.46 28.18 -33.14
N LYS A 319 85.01 27.66 -34.28
CA LYS A 319 85.85 27.49 -35.48
C LYS A 319 86.32 28.84 -36.03
N ALA A 320 85.43 29.82 -36.16
CA ALA A 320 85.78 31.16 -36.62
C ALA A 320 86.83 31.83 -35.71
N ASN A 321 86.66 31.74 -34.38
CA ASN A 321 87.64 32.29 -33.42
C ASN A 321 89.00 31.62 -33.53
N SER A 322 89.05 30.30 -33.74
CA SER A 322 90.32 29.58 -33.94
C SER A 322 91.04 30.03 -35.22
N SER A 323 90.29 30.23 -36.32
CA SER A 323 90.84 30.78 -37.57
C SER A 323 91.36 32.20 -37.38
N LEU A 324 90.61 33.05 -36.67
CA LEU A 324 90.98 34.44 -36.43
C LEU A 324 92.28 34.56 -35.63
N SER A 325 92.43 33.75 -34.58
CA SER A 325 93.68 33.67 -33.81
C SER A 325 94.87 33.21 -34.65
N GLY A 326 94.65 32.28 -35.57
CA GLY A 326 95.66 31.85 -36.54
C GLY A 326 96.06 32.99 -37.50
N THR A 327 95.10 33.76 -38.00
CA THR A 327 95.38 34.93 -38.85
C THR A 327 96.09 36.05 -38.10
N ASP A 328 95.71 36.32 -36.85
CA ASP A 328 96.38 37.32 -36.01
C ASP A 328 97.85 36.94 -35.77
N SER A 329 98.12 35.66 -35.48
CA SER A 329 99.48 35.13 -35.34
C SER A 329 100.29 35.29 -36.63
N ALA A 330 99.69 35.04 -37.80
CA ALA A 330 100.34 35.23 -39.09
C ALA A 330 100.63 36.71 -39.39
N ILE A 331 99.71 37.61 -39.04
CA ILE A 331 99.90 39.07 -39.18
C ILE A 331 101.05 39.55 -38.28
N GLU A 332 101.13 39.07 -37.03
CA GLU A 332 102.25 39.38 -36.15
C GLU A 332 103.58 38.91 -36.72
N ALA A 333 103.64 37.70 -37.26
CA ALA A 333 104.85 37.18 -37.90
C ALA A 333 105.30 38.05 -39.09
N VAL A 334 104.37 38.46 -39.96
CA VAL A 334 104.65 39.37 -41.08
C VAL A 334 105.12 40.74 -40.59
N ARG A 335 104.49 41.28 -39.54
CA ARG A 335 104.87 42.56 -38.93
C ARG A 335 106.31 42.52 -38.40
N ASP A 336 106.70 41.44 -37.74
CA ASP A 336 108.06 41.28 -37.23
C ASP A 336 109.10 41.08 -38.34
N GLU A 337 108.76 40.36 -39.40
CA GLU A 337 109.56 40.30 -40.63
C GLU A 337 109.78 41.70 -41.23
N LEU A 338 108.71 42.52 -41.30
CA LEU A 338 108.78 43.87 -41.85
C LEU A 338 109.72 44.77 -41.03
N LYS A 339 109.60 44.74 -39.69
CA LYS A 339 110.50 45.46 -38.77
C LYS A 339 111.96 45.05 -38.99
N LYS A 340 112.22 43.75 -39.22
CA LYS A 340 113.57 43.24 -39.50
C LYS A 340 114.12 43.80 -40.82
N LYS A 341 113.29 43.83 -41.87
CA LYS A 341 113.65 44.41 -43.17
C LYS A 341 113.88 45.92 -43.08
N ASP A 342 113.05 46.65 -42.35
CA ASP A 342 113.23 48.09 -42.11
C ASP A 342 114.56 48.39 -41.40
N LYS A 343 114.93 47.57 -40.40
CA LYS A 343 116.23 47.70 -39.72
C LYS A 343 117.40 47.48 -40.67
N ILE A 344 117.31 46.53 -41.60
CA ILE A 344 118.31 46.30 -42.64
C ILE A 344 118.40 47.50 -43.58
N LEU A 345 117.26 48.04 -44.03
CA LEU A 345 117.20 49.20 -44.92
C LEU A 345 117.79 50.46 -44.27
N LEU A 346 117.54 50.68 -42.98
CA LEU A 346 118.18 51.73 -42.18
C LEU A 346 119.71 51.57 -42.18
N GLY A 347 120.21 50.36 -41.91
CA GLY A 347 121.66 50.08 -41.96
C GLY A 347 122.27 50.33 -43.33
N ILE A 348 121.60 49.94 -44.42
CA ILE A 348 122.04 50.23 -45.80
C ILE A 348 122.09 51.74 -46.03
N ARG A 349 121.05 52.49 -45.60
CA ARG A 349 121.00 53.95 -45.71
C ARG A 349 122.20 54.60 -45.02
N ASP A 350 122.52 54.16 -43.81
CA ASP A 350 123.66 54.69 -43.04
C ASP A 350 124.99 54.44 -43.75
N VAL A 351 125.19 53.24 -44.31
CA VAL A 351 126.38 52.91 -45.12
C VAL A 351 126.47 53.77 -46.37
N VAL A 352 125.36 53.95 -47.10
CA VAL A 352 125.32 54.80 -48.31
C VAL A 352 125.64 56.26 -47.95
N ASN A 353 125.06 56.78 -46.87
CA ASN A 353 125.35 58.14 -46.39
C ASN A 353 126.82 58.31 -46.02
N ALA A 354 127.43 57.34 -45.34
CA ALA A 354 128.85 57.35 -45.02
C ALA A 354 129.73 57.33 -46.29
N LEU A 355 129.35 56.54 -47.30
CA LEU A 355 130.06 56.50 -48.60
C LEU A 355 129.95 57.83 -49.35
N ILE A 356 128.79 58.49 -49.33
CA ILE A 356 128.60 59.81 -49.94
C ILE A 356 129.47 60.86 -49.23
N GLN A 357 129.50 60.84 -47.89
CA GLN A 357 130.34 61.75 -47.10
C GLN A 357 131.84 61.51 -47.29
N SER A 358 132.27 60.28 -47.64
CA SER A 358 133.68 59.97 -47.91
C SER A 358 134.18 60.41 -49.29
N LYS A 359 133.27 60.81 -50.19
CA LYS A 359 133.58 61.22 -51.58
C LYS A 359 133.52 62.73 -51.82
N ASN A 360 133.00 63.50 -50.87
CA ASN A 360 133.07 64.96 -50.82
C ASN A 360 134.13 65.36 -49.80
#